data_AF-X1ATS4-F1
#
_entry.id   AF-X1ATS4-F1
#
_cell.length_a   1.000
_cell.length_b   1.000
_cell.length_c   1.000
_cell.angle_alpha   90.00
_cell.angle_beta   90.00
_cell.angle_gamma   90.00
#
_symmetry.space_group_name_H-M   'P 1'
#
loop_
_entity.id
_entity.type
_entity.pdbx_description
1 polymer ?
#
loop_
_entity_poly.entity_id
_entity_poly.type
_entity_poly.pdbx_seq_one_letter_code
_entity_poly.pdbx_strand_id
1 'polypeptide(L)' 'MKRVKLKDIAKLLNLSESTVSRALSNDEMISKKTRERVLNVARELNYFPNLIAKSFKKETTGIFGLMIESIINPFYIK' A
#
# COMPACT_ATOMS: atom_id res chain seq x y z
N MET A 1 -3.72 20.15 -2.90
CA MET A 1 -4.04 19.12 -3.91
C MET A 1 -4.78 17.97 -3.25
N LYS A 2 -5.90 17.51 -3.82
CA LYS A 2 -6.77 16.48 -3.22
C LYS A 2 -6.11 15.11 -3.43
N ARG A 3 -5.68 14.44 -2.35
CA ARG A 3 -5.14 13.08 -2.43
C ARG A 3 -6.24 12.12 -2.87
N VAL A 4 -5.97 11.33 -3.90
CA VAL A 4 -6.85 10.24 -4.34
C VAL A 4 -7.00 9.24 -3.19
N LYS A 5 -8.23 8.94 -2.80
CA LYS A 5 -8.54 7.95 -1.76
C LYS A 5 -8.91 6.62 -2.40
N LEU A 6 -8.85 5.55 -1.61
CA LEU A 6 -9.29 4.20 -2.01
C LEU A 6 -10.73 4.22 -2.57
N LYS A 7 -11.61 5.02 -1.95
CA LYS A 7 -13.01 5.21 -2.35
C LYS A 7 -13.17 5.79 -3.76
N ASP A 8 -12.23 6.62 -4.20
CA ASP A 8 -12.28 7.23 -5.53
C ASP A 8 -11.98 6.17 -6.60
N ILE A 9 -11.00 5.30 -6.36
CA ILE A 9 -10.68 4.15 -7.23
C ILE A 9 -11.84 3.17 -7.28
N ALA A 10 -12.47 2.89 -6.13
CA ALA A 10 -13.62 2.01 -6.03
C ALA A 10 -14.80 2.53 -6.87
N LYS A 11 -15.10 3.83 -6.79
CA LYS A 11 -16.12 4.48 -7.62
C LYS A 11 -15.80 4.43 -9.11
N LEU A 12 -14.54 4.68 -9.49
CA LEU A 12 -14.13 4.71 -10.90
C LEU A 12 -14.29 3.34 -11.58
N LEU A 13 -14.03 2.27 -10.82
CA LEU A 13 -14.08 0.89 -11.31
C LEU A 13 -15.43 0.20 -11.07
N ASN A 14 -16.40 0.87 -10.43
CA ASN A 14 -17.66 0.26 -9.95
C ASN A 14 -17.41 -1.01 -9.12
N LEU A 15 -16.43 -0.95 -8.23
CA LEU A 15 -16.09 -2.02 -7.29
C LEU A 15 -16.27 -1.56 -5.86
N SER A 16 -16.41 -2.52 -4.93
CA SER A 16 -16.41 -2.20 -3.51
C SER A 16 -15.01 -1.81 -3.03
N GLU A 17 -14.94 -0.98 -1.98
CA GLU A 17 -13.66 -0.60 -1.35
C GLU A 17 -12.87 -1.84 -0.88
N SER A 18 -13.56 -2.89 -0.42
CA SER A 18 -12.93 -4.14 -0.01
C SER A 18 -12.34 -4.91 -1.19
N THR A 19 -13.02 -4.96 -2.34
CA THR A 19 -12.50 -5.56 -3.57
C THR A 19 -11.24 -4.84 -4.05
N VAL A 20 -11.22 -3.50 -4.03
CA VAL A 20 -10.04 -2.71 -4.41
C VAL A 20 -8.90 -2.92 -3.41
N SER A 21 -9.20 -2.93 -2.11
CA SER A 21 -8.19 -3.17 -1.06
C SER A 21 -7.55 -4.56 -1.19
N ARG A 22 -8.34 -5.59 -1.49
CA ARG A 22 -7.86 -6.96 -1.76
C ARG A 22 -7.04 -7.06 -3.03
N ALA A 23 -7.49 -6.42 -4.11
CA ALA A 23 -6.74 -6.36 -5.37
C ALA A 23 -5.36 -5.69 -5.19
N LEU A 24 -5.28 -4.61 -4.42
CA LEU A 24 -4.02 -3.92 -4.09
C LEU A 24 -3.13 -4.71 -3.12
N SER A 25 -3.71 -5.60 -2.31
CA SER A 25 -2.97 -6.45 -1.37
C SER A 25 -2.57 -7.80 -1.98
N ASN A 26 -2.82 -8.00 -3.28
CA ASN A 26 -2.54 -9.23 -4.01
C ASN A 26 -3.24 -10.48 -3.45
N ASP A 27 -4.48 -10.32 -2.99
CA ASP A 27 -5.34 -11.40 -2.50
C ASP A 27 -5.72 -12.36 -3.65
N GLU A 28 -5.55 -13.66 -3.45
CA GLU A 28 -5.82 -14.72 -4.45
C GLU A 28 -7.31 -14.87 -4.80
N MET A 29 -8.20 -14.34 -3.96
CA MET A 29 -9.64 -14.38 -4.17
C MET A 29 -10.11 -13.44 -5.31
N ILE A 30 -9.23 -12.56 -5.81
CA ILE A 30 -9.52 -11.62 -6.90
C ILE A 30 -8.98 -12.16 -8.23
N SER A 31 -9.81 -12.12 -9.27
CA SER A 31 -9.38 -12.52 -10.61
C SER A 31 -8.22 -11.65 -11.13
N LYS A 32 -7.27 -12.26 -11.85
CA LYS A 32 -6.12 -11.55 -12.45
C LYS A 32 -6.56 -10.33 -13.27
N LYS A 33 -7.64 -10.47 -14.05
CA LYS A 33 -8.21 -9.39 -14.88
C LYS A 33 -8.64 -8.18 -14.04
N THR A 34 -9.34 -8.41 -12.93
CA THR A 34 -9.78 -7.32 -12.05
C THR A 34 -8.59 -6.69 -11.32
N ARG A 35 -7.63 -7.50 -10.89
CA ARG A 35 -6.40 -7.02 -10.23
C ARG A 35 -5.60 -6.09 -11.14
N GLU A 36 -5.37 -6.46 -12.39
CA GLU A 36 -4.65 -5.63 -13.36
C GLU A 36 -5.36 -4.30 -13.64
N ARG A 37 -6.70 -4.32 -13.80
CA ARG A 37 -7.48 -3.09 -13.95
C ARG A 37 -7.32 -2.15 -12.76
N VAL A 38 -7.40 -2.68 -11.53
CA VAL A 38 -7.21 -1.89 -10.30
C VAL A 38 -5.79 -1.32 -10.23
N LEU A 39 -4.76 -2.13 -10.53
CA LEU A 39 -3.36 -1.70 -10.49
C LEU A 39 -3.04 -0.62 -11.53
N ASN A 40 -3.60 -0.72 -12.73
CA ASN A 40 -3.42 0.29 -13.79
C ASN A 40 -4.05 1.62 -13.39
N VAL A 41 -5.31 1.61 -12.93
CA VAL A 41 -5.99 2.83 -12.47
C VAL A 41 -5.29 3.44 -11.25
N ALA A 42 -4.84 2.61 -10.30
CA ALA A 42 -4.07 3.09 -9.15
C ALA A 42 -2.76 3.77 -9.57
N ARG A 43 -2.07 3.25 -10.60
CA ARG A 43 -0.87 3.87 -11.18
C ARG A 43 -1.18 5.19 -11.88
N GLU A 44 -2.20 5.24 -12.73
CA GLU A 44 -2.62 6.45 -13.44
C GLU A 44 -3.01 7.59 -12.47
N LEU A 45 -3.67 7.23 -11.37
CA LEU A 45 -4.09 8.17 -10.34
C LEU A 45 -3.00 8.47 -9.29
N ASN A 46 -1.79 7.91 -9.48
CA ASN A 46 -0.66 8.04 -8.56
C ASN A 46 -1.05 7.73 -7.10
N TYR A 47 -1.88 6.70 -6.92
CA TYR A 47 -2.39 6.30 -5.61
C TYR A 47 -1.34 5.53 -4.83
N PHE A 48 -0.96 6.07 -3.68
CA PHE A 48 -0.12 5.39 -2.71
C PHE A 48 -0.94 5.01 -1.48
N PRO A 49 -0.98 3.72 -1.10
CA PRO A 49 -1.64 3.30 0.12
C PRO A 49 -0.94 3.95 1.32
N ASN A 50 -1.72 4.51 2.23
CA ASN A 50 -1.19 5.08 3.46
C ASN A 50 -0.74 3.95 4.39
N LEU A 51 0.58 3.75 4.51
CA LEU A 51 1.18 2.70 5.32
C LEU A 51 0.84 2.84 6.81
N ILE A 52 0.72 4.08 7.32
CA ILE A 52 0.33 4.35 8.72
C ILE A 52 -1.13 3.92 8.95
N ALA A 53 -2.02 4.25 8.02
CA ALA A 53 -3.42 3.78 8.10
C ALA A 53 -3.52 2.25 8.01
N LYS A 54 -2.67 1.65 7.16
CA LYS A 54 -2.59 0.19 7.01
C LYS A 54 -2.04 -0.48 8.26
N SER A 55 -1.08 0.14 8.96
CA SER A 55 -0.51 -0.39 10.20
C SER A 55 -1.49 -0.35 11.37
N PHE A 56 -2.35 0.67 11.46
CA PHE A 56 -3.43 0.68 12.46
C PHE A 56 -4.39 -0.50 12.26
N LYS A 57 -4.77 -0.79 11.01
CA LYS A 57 -5.66 -1.93 10.72
C LYS A 57 -5.00 -3.29 10.93
N LYS A 58 -3.69 -3.41 10.66
CA LYS A 58 -2.94 -4.65 10.83
C LYS A 58 -2.40 -4.84 12.24
N GLU A 59 -2.46 -3.82 13.09
CA GLU A 59 -1.81 -3.77 14.42
C GLU A 59 -0.28 -4.02 14.38
N THR A 60 0.33 -3.98 13.18
CA THR A 60 1.77 -4.12 12.96
C THR A 60 2.22 -3.06 11.97
N THR A 61 3.35 -2.42 12.23
CA THR A 61 3.94 -1.43 11.31
C THR A 61 4.87 -2.05 10.27
N GLY A 62 5.42 -3.24 10.55
CA GLY A 62 6.49 -3.84 9.74
C GLY A 62 7.79 -3.03 9.75
N ILE A 63 7.95 -2.11 10.71
CA ILE A 63 9.14 -1.26 10.86
C ILE A 63 10.14 -1.98 11.78
N PHE A 64 11.36 -2.21 11.29
CA PHE A 64 12.48 -2.64 12.12
C PHE A 64 13.20 -1.41 12.67
N GLY A 65 13.27 -1.28 13.99
CA GLY A 65 14.06 -0.24 14.65
C GLY A 65 15.50 -0.70 14.84
N LEU A 66 16.45 0.07 14.31
CA LEU A 66 17.89 -0.14 14.54
C LEU A 66 18.39 0.94 15.50
N MET A 67 18.98 0.52 16.63
CA MET A 67 19.70 1.41 17.55
C MET A 67 21.18 1.12 17.47
N ILE A 68 21.96 2.13 17.10
CA ILE A 68 23.42 2.08 17.03
C ILE A 68 23.99 3.32 17.73
N GLU A 69 25.14 3.18 18.39
CA GLU A 69 25.82 4.29 19.08
C GLU A 69 26.27 5.39 18.10
N SER A 70 26.73 5.02 16.90
CA SER A 70 27.10 5.97 15.86
C SER A 70 27.07 5.33 14.47
N ILE A 71 26.48 6.04 13.52
CA ILE A 71 26.38 5.66 12.10
C ILE A 71 27.75 5.74 11.39
N ILE A 72 28.75 6.39 12.02
CA ILE A 72 30.06 6.69 11.43
C ILE A 72 31.10 5.60 11.76
N ASN A 73 30.79 4.66 12.67
CA ASN A 73 31.74 3.62 13.02
C ASN A 73 31.94 2.66 11.82
N PRO A 74 33.16 2.55 11.25
CA PRO A 74 33.45 1.72 10.09
C PRO A 74 33.12 0.23 10.29
N PHE A 75 32.97 -0.21 11.55
CA PHE A 75 32.58 -1.57 11.89
C PHE A 75 31.14 -1.94 11.47
N TYR A 76 30.24 -0.96 11.41
CA TYR A 76 28.83 -1.18 11.04
C TYR A 76 28.52 -0.89 9.56
N ILE A 77 29.49 -0.36 8.80
CA ILE A 77 29.33 0.03 7.38
C ILE A 77 30.03 -0.97 6.43
N LYS A 78 30.22 -2.23 6.85
CA LYS A 78 30.83 -3.26 6.01
C LYS A 78 29.85 -4.35 5.61
#